data_AF-A0A0F9F1T8-F1
#
_entry.id   AF-A0A0F9F1T8-F1
#
_cell.length_a   1.000
_cell.length_b   1.000
_cell.length_c   1.000
_cell.angle_alpha   90.00
_cell.angle_beta   90.00
_cell.angle_gamma   90.00
#
_symmetry.space_group_name_H-M   'P 1'
#
loop_
_entity.id
_entity.type
_entity.pdbx_description
1 polymer ?
#
loop_
_entity_poly.entity_id
_entity_poly.type
_entity_poly.pdbx_seq_one_letter_code
_entity_poly.pdbx_strand_id
1 'polypeptide(L)'
;MINQSALINLPEFRSYVASFPENPPRTIALEQKIEIGTGFHGKWYRSQREHMLGWLLVQECRERKNGKDPHDASAQGMWSRLKCSPLMFWVAEGAQVLGGVLDEAERAASAASAIRPTDGDPHGKMMRGPLPWSVIAKALRSSPRPVSPEQTDAEAVPAFERLISKNASYRSLRNWLVIPTPAPVEERTSA
;
A
#
# COMPACT_ATOMS: atom_id res chain seq x y z
N MET A 1 -19.48 20.62 -2.97
CA MET A 1 -18.81 20.10 -4.18
C MET A 1 -17.83 19.01 -3.74
N ILE A 2 -18.08 17.76 -4.10
CA ILE A 2 -17.11 16.67 -3.87
C ILE A 2 -15.96 16.91 -4.86
N ASN A 3 -14.77 17.20 -4.33
CA ASN A 3 -13.60 17.47 -5.13
C ASN A 3 -13.17 16.17 -5.84
N GLN A 4 -13.56 16.00 -7.11
CA GLN A 4 -13.29 14.77 -7.89
C GLN A 4 -11.79 14.45 -8.01
N SER A 5 -10.91 15.42 -7.75
CA SER A 5 -9.45 15.23 -7.71
C SER A 5 -8.94 14.32 -6.57
N ALA A 6 -9.79 13.93 -5.60
CA ALA A 6 -9.43 13.07 -4.47
C ALA A 6 -9.81 11.59 -4.63
N LEU A 7 -10.50 11.22 -5.73
CA LEU A 7 -10.86 9.83 -5.99
C LEU A 7 -9.69 9.12 -6.67
N ILE A 8 -8.88 8.45 -5.86
CA ILE A 8 -7.94 7.42 -6.33
C ILE A 8 -8.56 6.07 -5.95
N ASN A 9 -8.80 5.21 -6.94
CA ASN A 9 -9.36 3.87 -6.71
C ASN A 9 -8.28 2.86 -6.30
N LEU A 10 -8.68 1.63 -5.98
CA LEU A 10 -7.75 0.60 -5.50
C LEU A 10 -6.65 0.26 -6.54
N PRO A 11 -6.98 -0.07 -7.81
CA PRO A 11 -5.95 -0.35 -8.81
C PRO A 11 -5.00 0.82 -9.06
N GLU A 12 -5.53 2.03 -9.17
CA GLU A 12 -4.71 3.22 -9.38
C GLU A 12 -3.75 3.47 -8.21
N PHE A 13 -4.23 3.34 -6.97
CA PHE A 13 -3.36 3.47 -5.81
C PHE A 13 -2.27 2.38 -5.78
N ARG A 14 -2.60 1.16 -6.20
CA ARG A 14 -1.62 0.06 -6.33
C ARG A 14 -0.53 0.38 -7.34
N SER A 15 -0.88 0.96 -8.49
CA SER A 15 0.10 1.40 -9.51
C SER A 15 1.01 2.52 -9.03
N TYR A 16 0.53 3.44 -8.18
CA TYR A 16 1.41 4.39 -7.50
C TYR A 16 2.36 3.71 -6.53
N VAL A 17 1.82 2.87 -5.63
CA VAL A 17 2.61 2.18 -4.61
C VAL A 17 3.71 1.31 -5.21
N ALA A 18 3.44 0.66 -6.33
CA ALA A 18 4.43 -0.15 -7.04
C ALA A 18 5.61 0.69 -7.59
N SER A 19 5.42 2.00 -7.81
CA SER A 19 6.49 2.89 -8.27
C SER A 19 7.42 3.39 -7.14
N PHE A 20 7.06 3.16 -5.88
CA PHE A 20 7.79 3.74 -4.74
C PHE A 20 9.08 2.99 -4.45
N PRO A 21 10.16 3.66 -4.03
CA PRO A 21 11.37 2.97 -3.58
C PRO A 21 11.06 1.93 -2.50
N GLU A 22 11.66 0.74 -2.60
CA GLU A 22 11.42 -0.33 -1.63
C GLU A 22 11.96 0.02 -0.24
N ASN A 23 13.14 0.64 -0.19
CA ASN A 23 13.90 0.92 1.04
C ASN A 23 14.20 2.42 1.19
N PRO A 24 13.19 3.29 1.36
CA PRO A 24 13.43 4.71 1.48
C PRO A 24 13.98 5.05 2.88
N PRO A 25 14.94 5.98 2.97
CA PRO A 25 15.83 6.10 4.13
C PRO A 25 15.10 6.50 5.42
N ARG A 26 14.07 7.36 5.36
CA ARG A 26 13.36 7.77 6.58
C ARG A 26 12.49 6.65 7.13
N THR A 27 11.90 5.83 6.26
CA THR A 27 11.16 4.64 6.66
C THR A 27 12.07 3.65 7.37
N ILE A 28 13.25 3.35 6.83
CA ILE A 28 14.22 2.47 7.48
C ILE A 28 14.57 3.02 8.87
N ALA A 29 14.89 4.31 8.97
CA ALA A 29 15.22 4.95 10.24
C ALA A 29 14.06 4.86 11.24
N LEU A 30 12.81 5.08 10.78
CA LEU A 30 11.63 4.94 11.64
C LEU A 30 11.45 3.50 12.12
N GLU A 31 11.52 2.50 11.23
CA GLU A 31 11.37 1.09 11.60
C GLU A 31 12.37 0.67 12.67
N GLN A 32 13.64 1.08 12.53
CA GLN A 32 14.67 0.82 13.54
C GLN A 32 14.37 1.56 14.86
N LYS A 33 13.92 2.81 14.79
CA LYS A 33 13.62 3.63 15.97
C LYS A 33 12.48 3.07 16.82
N ILE A 34 11.43 2.55 16.19
CA ILE A 34 10.24 2.06 16.90
C ILE A 34 10.21 0.54 17.04
N GLU A 35 11.19 -0.17 16.47
CA GLU A 35 11.31 -1.64 16.43
C GLU A 35 10.05 -2.35 15.89
N ILE A 36 9.34 -1.70 14.97
CA ILE A 36 8.14 -2.24 14.32
C ILE A 36 8.35 -2.12 12.81
N GLY A 37 7.99 -3.17 12.06
CA GLY A 37 8.05 -3.18 10.61
C GLY A 37 8.86 -4.36 10.08
N THR A 38 9.59 -4.14 8.99
CA THR A 38 10.40 -5.16 8.32
C THR A 38 11.50 -5.69 9.25
N GLY A 39 11.61 -7.01 9.39
CA GLY A 39 12.61 -7.65 10.26
C GLY A 39 12.21 -7.75 11.74
N PHE A 40 11.09 -7.14 12.16
CA PHE A 40 10.59 -7.18 13.52
C PHE A 40 9.35 -8.08 13.65
N HIS A 41 9.18 -8.75 14.80
CA HIS A 41 7.98 -9.53 15.15
C HIS A 41 7.50 -10.56 14.10
N GLY A 42 8.40 -11.14 13.30
CA GLY A 42 8.09 -12.28 12.42
C GLY A 42 7.01 -12.00 11.35
N LYS A 43 6.99 -10.79 10.78
CA LYS A 43 6.02 -10.42 9.73
C LYS A 43 6.11 -11.33 8.51
N TRP A 44 4.99 -11.47 7.80
CA TRP A 44 4.92 -12.30 6.59
C TRP A 44 5.66 -11.68 5.39
N TYR A 45 5.83 -10.36 5.40
CA TYR A 45 6.45 -9.57 4.34
C TYR A 45 7.93 -9.27 4.64
N ARG A 46 8.66 -8.96 3.58
CA ARG A 46 10.10 -8.66 3.55
C ARG A 46 10.41 -7.19 3.29
N SER A 47 9.41 -6.41 2.91
CA SER A 47 9.48 -4.95 2.78
C SER A 47 8.09 -4.33 2.91
N GLN A 48 8.03 -3.02 3.16
CA GLN A 48 6.75 -2.30 3.19
C GLN A 48 6.07 -2.26 1.82
N ARG A 49 6.84 -2.32 0.72
CA ARG A 49 6.28 -2.48 -0.62
C ARG A 49 5.53 -3.80 -0.76
N GLU A 50 6.16 -4.92 -0.41
CA GLU A 50 5.52 -6.24 -0.44
C GLU A 50 4.26 -6.24 0.45
N HIS A 51 4.35 -5.64 1.64
CA HIS A 51 3.22 -5.50 2.56
C HIS A 51 2.03 -4.77 1.91
N MET A 52 2.26 -3.57 1.35
CA MET A 52 1.18 -2.77 0.78
C MET A 52 0.56 -3.44 -0.44
N LEU A 53 1.39 -3.93 -1.37
CA LEU A 53 0.91 -4.52 -2.62
C LEU A 53 0.09 -5.78 -2.36
N GLY A 54 0.55 -6.66 -1.47
CA GLY A 54 -0.21 -7.84 -1.06
C GLY A 54 -1.54 -7.46 -0.40
N TRP A 55 -1.55 -6.42 0.44
CA TRP A 55 -2.76 -5.95 1.10
C TRP A 55 -3.76 -5.29 0.15
N LEU A 56 -3.29 -4.55 -0.86
CA LEU A 56 -4.14 -3.94 -1.89
C LEU A 56 -4.83 -5.01 -2.74
N LEU A 57 -4.11 -6.03 -3.19
CA LEU A 57 -4.74 -7.15 -3.91
C LEU A 57 -5.77 -7.89 -3.05
N VAL A 58 -5.54 -8.04 -1.73
CA VAL A 58 -6.58 -8.55 -0.82
C VAL A 58 -7.86 -7.70 -0.86
N GLN A 59 -7.73 -6.36 -0.91
CA GLN A 59 -8.92 -5.50 -1.03
C GLN A 59 -9.60 -5.65 -2.39
N GLU A 60 -8.85 -5.65 -3.49
CA GLU A 60 -9.43 -5.81 -4.83
C GLU A 60 -10.15 -7.16 -4.97
N CYS A 61 -9.55 -8.25 -4.52
CA CYS A 61 -10.17 -9.57 -4.50
C CYS A 61 -11.45 -9.61 -3.64
N ARG A 62 -11.51 -8.82 -2.55
CA ARG A 62 -12.72 -8.70 -1.73
C ARG A 62 -13.84 -7.94 -2.45
N GLU A 63 -13.52 -6.86 -3.15
CA GLU A 63 -14.51 -6.15 -3.97
C GLU A 63 -15.08 -7.08 -5.06
N ARG A 64 -14.21 -7.79 -5.79
CA ARG A 64 -14.63 -8.77 -6.80
C ARG A 64 -15.48 -9.89 -6.20
N LYS A 65 -15.09 -10.44 -5.05
CA LYS A 65 -15.88 -11.45 -4.30
C LYS A 65 -17.27 -10.96 -3.94
N ASN A 66 -17.42 -9.66 -3.71
CA ASN A 66 -18.70 -9.02 -3.40
C ASN A 66 -19.46 -8.59 -4.67
N GLY A 67 -19.03 -9.00 -5.86
CA GLY A 67 -19.66 -8.65 -7.14
C GLY A 67 -19.44 -7.19 -7.56
N LYS A 68 -18.37 -6.54 -7.06
CA LYS A 68 -18.05 -5.14 -7.36
C LYS A 68 -16.77 -5.01 -8.16
N ASP A 69 -16.69 -3.95 -8.96
CA ASP A 69 -15.46 -3.57 -9.64
C ASP A 69 -14.53 -2.81 -8.68
N PRO A 70 -13.27 -3.26 -8.46
CA PRO A 70 -12.28 -2.49 -7.70
C PRO A 70 -11.98 -1.09 -8.23
N HIS A 71 -12.25 -0.80 -9.51
CA HIS A 71 -12.11 0.54 -10.09
C HIS A 71 -13.14 1.53 -9.54
N ASP A 72 -14.28 1.05 -9.01
CA ASP A 72 -15.29 1.87 -8.35
C ASP A 72 -15.00 2.07 -6.85
N ALA A 73 -14.05 1.29 -6.29
CA ALA A 73 -13.73 1.32 -4.87
C ALA A 73 -12.63 2.33 -4.55
N SER A 74 -12.95 3.34 -3.72
CA SER A 74 -11.97 4.32 -3.26
C SER A 74 -10.91 3.70 -2.33
N ALA A 75 -9.63 4.01 -2.58
CA ALA A 75 -8.52 3.61 -1.72
C ALA A 75 -8.56 4.26 -0.32
N GLN A 76 -9.33 5.35 -0.14
CA GLN A 76 -9.55 5.98 1.17
C GLN A 76 -10.11 4.99 2.21
N GLY A 77 -11.02 4.11 1.78
CA GLY A 77 -11.63 3.12 2.67
C GLY A 77 -10.59 2.17 3.25
N MET A 78 -9.65 1.71 2.42
CA MET A 78 -8.53 0.88 2.85
C MET A 78 -7.59 1.67 3.78
N TRP A 79 -7.21 2.89 3.39
CA TRP A 79 -6.34 3.78 4.19
C TRP A 79 -6.88 3.99 5.62
N SER A 80 -8.20 4.18 5.74
CA SER A 80 -8.88 4.37 7.03
C SER A 80 -8.79 3.16 7.98
N ARG A 81 -8.51 1.97 7.43
CA ARG A 81 -8.41 0.70 8.17
C ARG A 81 -6.98 0.26 8.44
N LEU A 82 -5.97 0.93 7.85
CA LEU A 82 -4.57 0.60 8.09
C LEU A 82 -4.20 0.84 9.56
N LYS A 83 -3.35 -0.05 10.09
CA LYS A 83 -2.86 0.00 11.48
C LYS A 83 -1.34 0.02 11.60
N CYS A 84 -0.60 -0.31 10.55
CA CYS A 84 0.85 -0.39 10.59
C CYS A 84 1.46 1.01 10.39
N SER A 85 2.10 1.57 11.43
CA SER A 85 2.73 2.90 11.32
C SER A 85 3.84 2.94 10.28
N PRO A 86 4.81 2.00 10.26
CA PRO A 86 5.84 1.97 9.22
C PRO A 86 5.28 1.95 7.81
N LEU A 87 4.25 1.13 7.55
CA LEU A 87 3.61 1.04 6.23
C LEU A 87 3.00 2.38 5.81
N MET A 88 2.28 3.06 6.72
CA MET A 88 1.67 4.35 6.43
C MET A 88 2.71 5.44 6.20
N PHE A 89 3.80 5.42 6.97
CA PHE A 89 4.92 6.33 6.80
C PHE A 89 5.64 6.09 5.47
N TRP A 90 5.88 4.83 5.12
CA TRP A 90 6.48 4.42 3.85
C TRP A 90 5.67 4.92 2.64
N VAL A 91 4.34 4.81 2.68
CA VAL A 91 3.48 5.38 1.62
C VAL A 91 3.65 6.89 1.53
N ALA A 92 3.70 7.59 2.67
CA ALA A 92 3.84 9.04 2.66
C ALA A 92 5.20 9.49 2.10
N GLU A 93 6.29 8.81 2.47
CA GLU A 93 7.64 9.08 1.95
C GLU A 93 7.72 8.77 0.45
N GLY A 94 7.20 7.62 0.01
CA GLY A 94 7.15 7.24 -1.40
C GLY A 94 6.29 8.18 -2.25
N ALA A 95 5.19 8.69 -1.68
CA ALA A 95 4.35 9.71 -2.30
C ALA A 95 4.97 11.11 -2.29
N GLN A 96 6.17 11.27 -1.69
CA GLN A 96 6.87 12.55 -1.56
C GLN A 96 6.06 13.61 -0.80
N VAL A 97 5.39 13.20 0.27
CA VAL A 97 4.75 14.13 1.21
C VAL A 97 5.79 15.08 1.80
N LEU A 98 5.40 16.35 2.01
CA LEU A 98 6.29 17.40 2.52
C LEU A 98 6.99 17.00 3.82
N GLY A 99 8.26 17.40 3.96
CA GLY A 99 9.12 17.03 5.08
C GLY A 99 8.51 17.31 6.46
N GLY A 100 7.92 18.50 6.66
CA GLY A 100 7.28 18.84 7.95
C GLY A 100 6.10 17.93 8.33
N VAL A 101 5.34 17.44 7.35
CA VAL A 101 4.26 16.48 7.58
C VAL A 101 4.83 15.09 7.90
N LEU A 102 5.91 14.69 7.24
CA LEU A 102 6.63 13.47 7.59
C LEU A 102 7.21 13.55 9.01
N ASP A 103 7.71 14.71 9.45
CA ASP A 103 8.21 14.89 10.82
C ASP A 103 7.10 14.71 11.86
N GLU A 104 5.89 15.21 11.58
CA GLU A 104 4.71 14.97 12.42
C GLU A 104 4.29 13.50 12.43
N ALA A 105 4.33 12.83 11.27
CA ALA A 105 4.04 11.41 11.16
C ALA A 105 5.05 10.56 11.93
N GLU A 106 6.33 10.91 11.91
CA GLU A 106 7.38 10.21 12.67
C GLU A 106 7.15 10.35 14.19
N ARG A 107 6.78 11.56 14.64
CA ARG A 107 6.40 11.80 16.05
C ARG A 107 5.15 11.00 16.43
N ALA A 108 4.14 10.96 15.57
CA ALA A 108 2.92 10.18 15.81
C ALA A 108 3.21 8.68 15.90
N ALA A 109 4.06 8.13 15.03
CA ALA A 109 4.48 6.73 15.05
C ALA A 109 5.24 6.39 16.35
N SER A 110 6.18 7.26 16.75
CA SER A 110 6.97 7.09 17.99
C SER A 110 6.09 7.16 19.24
N ALA A 111 5.11 8.08 19.27
CA ALA A 111 4.17 8.19 20.37
C ALA A 111 3.23 6.98 20.44
N ALA A 112 2.81 6.44 19.29
CA ALA A 112 2.00 5.23 19.25
C ALA A 112 2.78 3.99 19.74
N SER A 113 4.06 3.85 19.36
CA SER A 113 4.88 2.72 19.80
C SER A 113 5.18 2.75 21.30
N ALA A 114 5.30 3.94 21.89
CA ALA A 114 5.41 4.10 23.34
C ALA A 114 4.14 3.63 24.09
N ILE A 115 2.95 3.75 23.48
CA ILE A 115 1.69 3.23 24.04
C ILE A 115 1.56 1.73 23.80
N ARG A 116 1.93 1.27 22.60
CA ARG A 116 1.86 -0.14 22.21
C ARG A 116 3.11 -0.52 21.41
N PRO A 117 4.02 -1.34 21.96
CA PRO A 117 5.27 -1.72 21.27
C PRO A 117 5.10 -2.65 20.05
N THR A 118 3.87 -2.93 19.62
CA THR A 118 3.58 -3.84 18.51
C THR A 118 2.50 -3.23 17.63
N ASP A 119 2.54 -3.52 16.32
CA ASP A 119 1.52 -3.06 15.38
C ASP A 119 0.08 -3.33 15.86
N GLY A 120 -0.80 -2.35 15.61
CA GLY A 120 -2.22 -2.42 15.98
C GLY A 120 -2.73 -1.05 16.43
N ASP A 121 -3.90 -0.97 17.03
CA ASP A 121 -4.34 0.30 17.63
C ASP A 121 -3.44 0.64 18.83
N PRO A 122 -2.99 1.91 19.00
CA PRO A 122 -3.50 3.13 18.37
C PRO A 122 -2.76 3.61 17.10
N HIS A 123 -1.75 2.89 16.61
CA HIS A 123 -0.85 3.32 15.53
C HIS A 123 -1.56 3.95 14.33
N GLY A 124 -2.43 3.21 13.65
CA GLY A 124 -3.13 3.72 12.47
C GLY A 124 -3.99 4.95 12.75
N LYS A 125 -4.62 5.01 13.93
CA LYS A 125 -5.45 6.15 14.35
C LYS A 125 -4.59 7.41 14.52
N MET A 126 -3.45 7.29 15.19
CA MET A 126 -2.53 8.42 15.41
C MET A 126 -1.87 8.88 14.12
N MET A 127 -1.47 7.95 13.25
CA MET A 127 -0.85 8.26 11.95
C MET A 127 -1.80 9.01 11.00
N ARG A 128 -3.12 8.77 11.07
CA ARG A 128 -4.10 9.50 10.24
C ARG A 128 -4.28 10.97 10.63
N GLY A 129 -3.80 11.40 11.79
CA GLY A 129 -3.77 12.81 12.17
C GLY A 129 -2.90 13.64 11.21
N PRO A 130 -1.59 13.37 11.13
CA PRO A 130 -0.70 14.05 10.19
C PRO A 130 -0.83 13.53 8.75
N LEU A 131 -1.28 12.27 8.54
CA LEU A 131 -1.45 11.67 7.22
C LEU A 131 -2.93 11.34 6.92
N PRO A 132 -3.82 12.34 6.87
CA PRO A 132 -5.17 12.12 6.37
C PRO A 132 -5.11 11.75 4.88
N TRP A 133 -6.12 11.02 4.40
CA TRP A 133 -6.14 10.55 3.00
C TRP A 133 -6.00 11.69 1.98
N SER A 134 -6.57 12.86 2.27
CA SER A 134 -6.47 14.04 1.40
C SER A 134 -5.02 14.50 1.17
N VAL A 135 -4.15 14.36 2.18
CA VAL A 135 -2.72 14.68 2.05
C VAL A 135 -2.03 13.67 1.15
N ILE A 136 -2.28 12.38 1.35
CA ILE A 136 -1.72 11.30 0.52
C ILE A 136 -2.19 11.44 -0.93
N ALA A 137 -3.50 11.57 -1.16
CA ALA A 137 -4.07 11.70 -2.49
C ALA A 137 -3.53 12.91 -3.24
N LYS A 138 -3.39 14.06 -2.57
CA LYS A 138 -2.79 15.25 -3.16
C LYS A 138 -1.33 14.98 -3.58
N ALA A 139 -0.54 14.35 -2.72
CA ALA A 139 0.86 14.06 -3.00
C ALA A 139 1.02 13.09 -4.19
N LEU A 140 0.23 12.01 -4.22
CA LEU A 140 0.17 11.05 -5.32
C LEU A 140 -0.13 11.71 -6.68
N ARG A 141 -1.08 12.64 -6.71
CA ARG A 141 -1.44 13.36 -7.95
C ARG A 141 -0.37 14.36 -8.41
N SER A 142 0.50 14.80 -7.50
CA SER A 142 1.45 15.89 -7.78
C SER A 142 2.84 15.39 -8.17
N SER A 143 3.25 14.23 -7.68
CA SER A 143 4.67 13.86 -7.64
C SER A 143 4.99 12.54 -8.35
N PRO A 144 4.69 11.36 -7.78
CA PRO A 144 5.07 10.10 -8.41
C PRO A 144 4.26 9.87 -9.69
N ARG A 145 4.86 9.22 -10.68
CA ARG A 145 4.11 8.66 -11.82
C ARG A 145 3.78 7.20 -11.50
N PRO A 146 2.52 6.77 -11.65
CA PRO A 146 2.19 5.36 -11.49
C PRO A 146 2.88 4.54 -12.57
N VAL A 147 3.25 3.30 -12.24
CA VAL A 147 3.76 2.33 -13.23
C VAL A 147 2.61 1.67 -14.00
N SER A 148 2.92 0.97 -15.09
CA SER A 148 1.88 0.30 -15.88
C SER A 148 1.19 -0.82 -15.09
N PRO A 149 -0.03 -1.23 -15.45
CA PRO A 149 -0.70 -2.37 -14.84
C PRO A 149 0.16 -3.64 -14.84
N GLU A 150 0.86 -3.92 -15.93
CA GLU A 150 1.72 -5.11 -16.06
C GLU A 150 2.89 -5.09 -15.07
N GLN A 151 3.55 -3.93 -14.93
CA GLN A 151 4.62 -3.74 -13.93
C GLN A 151 4.06 -3.84 -12.51
N THR A 152 2.87 -3.28 -12.28
CA THR A 152 2.18 -3.34 -10.99
C THR A 152 1.88 -4.79 -10.60
N ASP A 153 1.37 -5.59 -11.54
CA ASP A 153 1.00 -6.98 -11.31
C ASP A 153 2.22 -7.89 -11.12
N ALA A 154 3.31 -7.63 -11.84
CA ALA A 154 4.58 -8.35 -11.69
C ALA A 154 5.12 -8.30 -10.25
N GLU A 155 4.87 -7.21 -9.52
CA GLU A 155 5.27 -7.08 -8.11
C GLU A 155 4.15 -7.48 -7.13
N ALA A 156 2.89 -7.13 -7.43
CA ALA A 156 1.79 -7.35 -6.51
C ALA A 156 1.37 -8.82 -6.40
N VAL A 157 1.34 -9.56 -7.52
CA VAL A 157 0.91 -10.96 -7.52
C VAL A 157 1.81 -11.84 -6.63
N PRO A 158 3.16 -11.79 -6.73
CA PRO A 158 4.03 -12.51 -5.81
C PRO A 158 3.83 -12.13 -4.33
N ALA A 159 3.62 -10.84 -4.03
CA ALA A 159 3.36 -10.36 -2.68
C ALA A 159 2.04 -10.94 -2.11
N PHE A 160 0.98 -10.96 -2.93
CA PHE A 160 -0.29 -11.58 -2.56
C PHE A 160 -0.17 -13.09 -2.35
N GLU A 161 0.51 -13.80 -3.26
CA GLU A 161 0.75 -15.24 -3.14
C GLU A 161 1.52 -15.58 -1.85
N ARG A 162 2.51 -14.77 -1.48
CA ARG A 162 3.19 -14.90 -0.18
C ARG A 162 2.21 -14.71 0.97
N LEU A 163 1.44 -13.64 0.97
CA LEU A 163 0.47 -13.33 2.01
C LEU A 163 -0.49 -14.51 2.24
N ILE A 164 -1.09 -15.06 1.19
CA ILE A 164 -2.05 -16.17 1.33
C ILE A 164 -1.39 -17.50 1.70
N SER A 165 -0.12 -17.71 1.34
CA SER A 165 0.63 -18.89 1.79
C SER A 165 0.83 -18.89 3.31
N LYS A 166 1.08 -17.70 3.89
CA LYS A 166 1.35 -17.51 5.32
C LYS A 166 0.09 -17.29 6.16
N ASN A 167 -1.04 -16.90 5.55
CA ASN A 167 -2.27 -16.64 6.26
C ASN A 167 -3.47 -17.36 5.61
N ALA A 168 -3.92 -18.43 6.27
CA ALA A 168 -4.98 -19.30 5.76
C ALA A 168 -6.32 -18.56 5.52
N SER A 169 -6.61 -17.51 6.28
CA SER A 169 -7.86 -16.74 6.15
C SER A 169 -8.02 -16.07 4.78
N TYR A 170 -6.92 -15.84 4.06
CA TYR A 170 -6.92 -15.18 2.75
C TYR A 170 -6.84 -16.13 1.56
N ARG A 171 -6.61 -17.43 1.76
CA ARG A 171 -6.43 -18.40 0.65
C ARG A 171 -7.61 -18.45 -0.32
N SER A 172 -8.83 -18.35 0.19
CA SER A 172 -10.04 -18.35 -0.64
C SER A 172 -10.15 -17.14 -1.58
N LEU A 173 -9.42 -16.04 -1.29
CA LEU A 173 -9.37 -14.87 -2.16
C LEU A 173 -8.58 -15.11 -3.44
N ARG A 174 -7.78 -16.17 -3.52
CA ARG A 174 -7.03 -16.54 -4.74
C ARG A 174 -7.95 -16.75 -5.95
N ASN A 175 -9.15 -17.27 -5.72
CA ASN A 175 -10.16 -17.49 -6.76
C ASN A 175 -10.69 -16.18 -7.40
N TRP A 176 -10.37 -15.04 -6.81
CA TRP A 176 -10.80 -13.71 -7.25
C TRP A 176 -9.62 -12.86 -7.75
N LEU A 177 -8.43 -13.46 -7.83
CA LEU A 177 -7.27 -12.83 -8.45
C LEU A 177 -7.43 -12.87 -9.97
N VAL A 178 -7.40 -11.70 -10.60
CA VAL A 178 -7.34 -11.59 -12.05
C VAL A 178 -5.88 -11.41 -12.42
N ILE A 179 -5.31 -12.39 -13.12
CA ILE A 179 -3.97 -12.28 -13.70
C ILE A 179 -4.16 -11.82 -15.15
N PRO A 180 -3.57 -10.70 -15.59
CA PRO A 180 -3.63 -10.33 -16.98
C PRO A 180 -3.07 -11.47 -17.82
N THR A 181 -3.84 -11.91 -18.81
CA THR A 181 -3.27 -12.76 -19.86
C THR A 181 -2.33 -11.88 -20.66
N PRO A 182 -1.03 -12.22 -20.81
CA PRO A 182 -0.14 -11.43 -21.65
C PRO A 182 -0.76 -11.33 -23.05
N ALA A 183 -0.78 -10.13 -23.61
CA ALA A 183 -1.26 -9.93 -24.98
C ALA A 183 -0.49 -10.88 -25.92
N PRO A 184 -1.17 -11.52 -26.89
CA PRO A 184 -0.47 -12.34 -27.87
C PRO A 184 0.61 -11.49 -28.53
N VAL A 185 1.84 -11.99 -28.54
CA VAL A 185 2.95 -11.36 -29.24
C VAL A 185 2.58 -11.35 -30.72
N GLU A 186 2.23 -10.20 -31.28
CA GLU A 186 2.09 -10.07 -32.72
C GLU A 186 3.45 -10.40 -33.35
N GLU A 187 3.52 -11.58 -33.97
CA GLU A 187 4.63 -11.95 -34.85
C GLU A 187 4.72 -10.87 -35.93
N ARG A 188 5.73 -10.00 -35.80
CA ARG A 188 6.13 -9.12 -36.90
C ARG A 188 6.63 -10.02 -38.02
N THR A 189 5.71 -10.34 -38.92
CA THR A 189 6.05 -10.87 -40.24
C THR A 189 6.75 -9.75 -40.98
N SER A 190 8.07 -9.80 -40.98
CA SER A 190 8.92 -9.02 -41.87
C SER A 190 8.58 -9.43 -43.29
N ALA A 191 7.98 -8.51 -44.06
CA ALA A 191 7.89 -8.58 -45.51
C ALA A 191 9.10 -7.86 -46.14
#